data_AF-A0A7S3ZF79-F1
#
_entry.id   AF-A0A7S3ZF79-F1
#
_cell.length_a   1.000
_cell.length_b   1.000
_cell.length_c   1.000
_cell.angle_alpha   90.00
_cell.angle_beta   90.00
_cell.angle_gamma   90.00
#
_symmetry.space_group_name_H-M   'P 1'
#
loop_
_entity.id
_entity.type
_entity.pdbx_description
1 polymer ?
#
loop_
_entity_poly.entity_id
_entity_poly.type
_entity_poly.pdbx_seq_one_letter_code
_entity_poly.pdbx_strand_id
1 'polypeptide(L)'
;LTVIHNRVLRIKASGMAGATTGHVVNLASNDVERFAMASMFWPYLIFAPIEALVVIVLLWFELGYGALAGLGILIFIFLPLQFWFSSTYAKLRLRAALHTDYRVKLMSEVITGARVMKCYAWETAFVERVSRVREAEIKEIKRTAALKGLNEGLYFACPAIVGLVMFCIYIWSGNHLTPRKVFVALTLILIIQLDITKFFAMAIKESSEAVVAADR
;
A
#
# COMPACT_ATOMS: atom_id res chain seq x y z
N LEU A 1 -24.71 7.97 4.46
CA LEU A 1 -25.75 6.96 4.81
C LEU A 1 -27.18 7.47 4.66
N THR A 2 -27.56 8.61 5.24
CA THR A 2 -28.94 9.17 5.17
C THR A 2 -29.42 9.41 3.73
N VAL A 3 -28.54 9.91 2.86
CA VAL A 3 -28.83 10.12 1.43
C VAL A 3 -29.10 8.78 0.71
N ILE A 4 -28.30 7.74 0.99
CA ILE A 4 -28.48 6.40 0.41
C ILE A 4 -29.82 5.82 0.85
N HIS A 5 -30.12 5.86 2.15
CA HIS A 5 -31.39 5.38 2.71
C HIS A 5 -32.60 6.08 2.06
N ASN A 6 -32.58 7.41 1.97
CA ASN A 6 -33.67 8.18 1.36
C ASN A 6 -33.81 7.94 -0.15
N ARG A 7 -32.70 7.65 -0.85
CA ARG A 7 -32.72 7.32 -2.28
C ARG A 7 -33.33 5.93 -2.50
N VAL A 8 -32.95 4.93 -1.71
CA VAL A 8 -33.50 3.56 -1.77
C VAL A 8 -35.02 3.57 -1.60
N LEU A 9 -35.53 4.35 -0.65
CA LEU A 9 -36.99 4.49 -0.41
C LEU A 9 -37.74 5.20 -1.55
N ARG A 10 -37.05 5.88 -2.47
CA ARG A 10 -37.65 6.66 -3.56
C ARG A 10 -37.39 6.08 -4.95
N ILE A 11 -36.66 4.97 -5.06
CA ILE A 11 -36.38 4.32 -6.34
C ILE A 11 -37.67 3.68 -6.89
N LYS A 12 -37.98 3.97 -8.16
CA LYS A 12 -39.09 3.32 -8.88
C LYS A 12 -38.72 1.86 -9.19
N ALA A 13 -39.71 0.97 -9.26
CA ALA A 13 -39.51 -0.45 -9.54
C ALA A 13 -38.69 -0.73 -10.83
N SER A 14 -38.74 0.16 -11.82
CA SER A 14 -37.92 0.08 -13.05
C SER A 14 -36.41 0.31 -12.82
N GLY A 15 -36.02 1.05 -11.77
CA GLY A 15 -34.62 1.24 -11.36
C GLY A 15 -34.11 0.18 -10.39
N MET A 16 -35.00 -0.57 -9.73
CA MET A 16 -34.63 -1.70 -8.86
C MET A 16 -34.04 -2.89 -9.63
N ALA A 17 -34.31 -3.02 -10.93
CA ALA A 17 -33.73 -4.08 -11.76
C ALA A 17 -32.19 -3.96 -11.90
N GLY A 18 -31.62 -2.76 -11.73
CA GLY A 18 -30.17 -2.53 -11.73
C GLY A 18 -29.52 -2.48 -10.35
N ALA A 19 -30.28 -2.11 -9.32
CA ALA A 19 -29.79 -1.97 -7.94
C ALA A 19 -30.23 -3.15 -7.07
N THR A 20 -29.49 -4.26 -7.15
CA THR A 20 -29.70 -5.41 -6.24
C THR A 20 -29.39 -5.02 -4.78
N THR A 21 -30.03 -5.70 -3.82
CA THR A 21 -29.77 -5.50 -2.38
C THR A 21 -28.27 -5.58 -2.05
N GLY A 22 -27.54 -6.49 -2.70
CA GLY A 22 -26.09 -6.61 -2.55
C GLY A 22 -25.31 -5.37 -3.02
N HIS A 23 -25.76 -4.69 -4.06
CA HIS A 23 -25.15 -3.45 -4.55
C HIS A 23 -25.32 -2.31 -3.53
N VAL A 24 -26.51 -2.17 -2.94
CA VAL A 24 -26.78 -1.15 -1.91
C VAL A 24 -25.95 -1.40 -0.64
N VAL A 25 -25.82 -2.67 -0.23
CA VAL A 25 -25.00 -3.05 0.93
C VAL A 25 -23.51 -2.77 0.64
N ASN A 26 -23.01 -3.12 -0.55
CA ASN A 26 -21.63 -2.82 -0.91
C ASN A 26 -21.36 -1.30 -0.98
N LEU A 27 -22.30 -0.50 -1.52
CA LEU A 27 -22.20 0.96 -1.54
C LEU A 27 -22.17 1.54 -0.11
N ALA A 28 -23.05 1.07 0.77
CA ALA A 28 -23.15 1.56 2.14
C ALA A 28 -21.98 1.15 3.03
N SER A 29 -21.41 -0.04 2.81
CA SER A 29 -20.33 -0.58 3.64
C SER A 29 -18.94 -0.24 3.11
N ASN A 30 -18.71 -0.33 1.80
CA ASN A 30 -17.37 -0.24 1.21
C ASN A 30 -17.09 1.16 0.63
N ASP A 31 -18.03 1.70 -0.14
CA ASP A 31 -17.81 2.98 -0.82
C ASP A 31 -17.89 4.18 0.15
N VAL A 32 -18.78 4.14 1.15
CA VAL A 32 -18.82 5.16 2.22
C VAL A 32 -17.52 5.19 3.03
N GLU A 33 -16.94 4.03 3.35
CA GLU A 33 -15.67 3.95 4.08
C GLU A 33 -14.53 4.57 3.26
N ARG A 34 -14.49 4.30 1.95
CA ARG A 34 -13.51 4.90 1.02
C ARG A 34 -13.60 6.43 0.98
N PHE A 35 -14.82 6.98 0.92
CA PHE A 35 -14.99 8.44 0.98
C PHE A 35 -14.54 9.03 2.31
N ALA A 36 -14.78 8.34 3.43
CA ALA A 36 -14.31 8.78 4.74
C ALA A 36 -12.77 8.81 4.80
N MET A 37 -12.11 7.76 4.30
CA MET A 37 -10.65 7.70 4.24
C MET A 37 -10.07 8.76 3.29
N ALA A 38 -10.66 8.93 2.11
CA ALA A 38 -10.24 9.97 1.18
C ALA A 38 -10.36 11.37 1.80
N SER A 39 -11.47 11.67 2.49
CA SER A 39 -11.64 12.95 3.20
C SER A 39 -10.60 13.16 4.31
N MET A 40 -10.17 12.09 4.99
CA MET A 40 -9.15 12.16 6.04
C MET A 40 -7.77 12.48 5.47
N PHE A 41 -7.41 11.88 4.32
CA PHE A 41 -6.06 12.02 3.75
C PHE A 41 -5.93 13.11 2.68
N TRP A 42 -7.04 13.61 2.12
CA TRP A 42 -7.05 14.64 1.09
C TRP A 42 -6.13 15.86 1.37
N PRO A 43 -6.08 16.43 2.59
CA PRO A 43 -5.22 17.58 2.87
C PRO A 43 -3.74 17.30 2.57
N TYR A 44 -3.27 16.07 2.77
CA TYR A 44 -1.87 15.71 2.54
C TYR A 44 -1.47 15.79 1.07
N LEU A 45 -2.40 15.73 0.11
CA LEU A 45 -2.07 15.93 -1.32
C LEU A 45 -1.51 17.34 -1.60
N ILE A 46 -2.00 18.35 -0.86
CA ILE A 46 -1.60 19.74 -1.04
C ILE A 46 -0.48 20.10 -0.06
N PHE A 47 -0.63 19.73 1.21
CA PHE A 47 0.29 20.18 2.25
C PHE A 47 1.59 19.38 2.28
N ALA A 48 1.61 18.07 1.97
CA ALA A 48 2.83 17.29 2.04
C ALA A 48 3.92 17.79 1.04
N PRO A 49 3.61 18.15 -0.22
CA PRO A 49 4.61 18.75 -1.11
C PRO A 49 5.16 20.09 -0.61
N ILE A 50 4.31 20.92 -0.01
CA ILE A 50 4.71 22.22 0.56
C ILE A 50 5.64 21.99 1.77
N GLU A 51 5.25 21.08 2.65
CA GLU A 51 6.04 20.67 3.81
C GLU A 51 7.41 20.10 3.40
N ALA A 52 7.45 19.23 2.38
CA ALA A 52 8.69 18.69 1.85
C ALA A 52 9.64 19.79 1.36
N LEU A 53 9.11 20.81 0.65
CA LEU A 53 9.91 21.95 0.21
C LEU A 53 10.49 22.71 1.41
N VAL A 54 9.67 22.99 2.43
CA VAL A 54 10.11 23.68 3.66
C VAL A 54 11.19 22.87 4.39
N VAL A 55 11.00 21.56 4.55
CA VAL A 55 11.98 20.67 5.20
C VAL A 55 13.30 20.64 4.44
N ILE A 56 13.28 20.56 3.11
CA ILE A 56 14.50 20.60 2.29
C ILE A 56 15.24 21.92 2.47
N VAL A 57 14.52 23.05 2.48
CA VAL A 57 15.11 24.38 2.72
C VAL A 57 15.73 24.48 4.12
N LEU A 58 15.04 23.98 5.15
CA LEU A 58 15.56 23.97 6.52
C LEU A 58 16.80 23.07 6.67
N LEU A 59 16.79 21.89 6.05
CA LEU A 59 17.96 21.00 6.02
C LEU A 59 19.15 21.65 5.31
N TRP A 60 18.90 22.40 4.23
CA TRP A 60 19.93 23.17 3.56
C TRP A 60 20.56 24.24 4.47
N PHE A 61 19.74 24.97 5.24
CA PHE A 61 20.27 25.95 6.19
C PHE A 61 21.06 25.33 7.34
N GLU A 62 20.70 24.13 7.82
CA GLU A 62 21.40 23.48 8.93
C GLU A 62 22.68 22.75 8.49
N LEU A 63 22.66 22.06 7.35
CA LEU A 63 23.70 21.13 6.90
C LEU A 63 24.35 21.49 5.55
N GLY A 64 23.86 22.48 4.81
CA GLY A 64 24.43 22.91 3.52
C GLY A 64 24.57 21.73 2.54
N TYR A 65 25.79 21.50 2.05
CA TYR A 65 26.12 20.40 1.14
C TYR A 65 25.76 19.00 1.67
N GLY A 66 25.71 18.82 3.00
CA GLY A 66 25.23 17.57 3.59
C GLY A 66 23.77 17.25 3.21
N ALA A 67 22.91 18.27 3.09
CA ALA A 67 21.51 18.10 2.70
C ALA A 67 21.36 17.64 1.24
N LEU A 68 22.21 18.15 0.32
CA LEU A 68 22.21 17.69 -1.07
C LEU A 68 22.57 16.22 -1.19
N ALA A 69 23.48 15.72 -0.35
CA ALA A 69 23.84 14.32 -0.36
C ALA A 69 22.72 13.42 0.15
N GLY A 70 21.99 13.85 1.19
CA GLY A 70 20.79 13.16 1.66
C GLY A 70 19.72 13.09 0.56
N LEU A 71 19.47 14.21 -0.12
CA LEU A 71 18.56 14.26 -1.26
C LEU A 71 19.03 13.36 -2.42
N GLY A 72 20.33 13.35 -2.70
CA GLY A 72 20.94 12.49 -3.70
C GLY A 72 20.72 11.01 -3.40
N ILE A 73 20.94 10.57 -2.16
CA ILE A 73 20.67 9.18 -1.76
C ILE A 73 19.19 8.83 -1.90
N LEU A 74 18.29 9.73 -1.51
CA LEU A 74 16.86 9.50 -1.66
C LEU A 74 16.46 9.32 -3.13
N ILE A 75 16.95 10.19 -4.02
CA ILE A 75 16.60 10.19 -5.45
C ILE A 75 17.30 9.06 -6.21
N PHE A 76 18.59 8.86 -6.00
CA PHE A 76 19.39 7.93 -6.82
C PHE A 76 19.40 6.50 -6.29
N ILE A 77 19.15 6.28 -4.99
CA ILE A 77 19.20 4.94 -4.38
C ILE A 77 17.81 4.50 -3.94
N PHE A 78 17.17 5.24 -3.03
CA PHE A 78 15.90 4.81 -2.44
C PHE A 78 14.75 4.80 -3.45
N LEU A 79 14.64 5.81 -4.31
CA LEU A 79 13.52 5.90 -5.25
C LEU A 79 13.52 4.77 -6.31
N PRO A 80 14.65 4.43 -6.97
CA PRO A 80 14.73 3.25 -7.83
C PRO A 80 14.50 1.93 -7.08
N LEU A 81 15.04 1.82 -5.88
CA LEU A 81 14.85 0.65 -5.02
C LEU A 81 13.36 0.47 -4.69
N GLN A 82 12.67 1.55 -4.33
CA GLN A 82 11.24 1.54 -4.03
C GLN A 82 10.41 1.15 -5.26
N PHE A 83 10.77 1.64 -6.44
CA PHE A 83 10.12 1.26 -7.70
C PHE A 83 10.29 -0.24 -7.97
N TRP A 84 11.49 -0.78 -7.76
CA TRP A 84 11.76 -2.21 -7.90
C TRP A 84 10.97 -3.06 -6.90
N PHE A 85 10.91 -2.66 -5.63
CA PHE A 85 10.08 -3.29 -4.61
C PHE A 85 8.60 -3.30 -5.02
N SER A 86 8.07 -2.16 -5.46
CA SER A 86 6.68 -2.00 -5.88
C SER A 86 6.33 -2.90 -7.08
N SER A 87 7.14 -2.88 -8.14
CA SER A 87 6.93 -3.71 -9.33
C SER A 87 6.98 -5.20 -9.00
N THR A 88 7.94 -5.61 -8.17
CA THR A 88 8.09 -7.02 -7.76
C THR A 88 6.94 -7.46 -6.86
N TYR A 89 6.51 -6.59 -5.93
CA TYR A 89 5.36 -6.84 -5.07
C TYR A 89 4.09 -7.04 -5.88
N ALA A 90 3.81 -6.18 -6.86
CA ALA A 90 2.66 -6.29 -7.74
C ALA A 90 2.65 -7.63 -8.51
N LYS A 91 3.80 -8.02 -9.07
CA LYS A 91 3.94 -9.30 -9.81
C LYS A 91 3.70 -10.52 -8.93
N LEU A 92 4.28 -10.55 -7.73
CA LEU A 92 4.09 -11.67 -6.79
C LEU A 92 2.65 -11.73 -6.28
N ARG A 93 2.04 -10.57 -5.99
CA ARG A 93 0.64 -10.50 -5.56
C ARG A 93 -0.31 -10.98 -6.66
N LEU A 94 -0.05 -10.63 -7.92
CA LEU A 94 -0.81 -11.15 -9.06
C LEU A 94 -0.69 -12.67 -9.19
N ARG A 95 0.53 -13.23 -9.07
CA ARG A 95 0.72 -14.69 -9.11
C ARG A 95 -0.01 -15.40 -7.98
N ALA A 96 0.05 -14.86 -6.76
CA ALA A 96 -0.69 -15.39 -5.62
C ALA A 96 -2.21 -15.37 -5.88
N ALA A 97 -2.74 -14.29 -6.48
CA ALA A 97 -4.14 -14.19 -6.86
C ALA A 97 -4.53 -15.25 -7.90
N LEU A 98 -3.74 -15.44 -8.96
CA LEU A 98 -4.00 -16.46 -9.98
C LEU A 98 -4.04 -17.89 -9.40
N HIS A 99 -3.11 -18.22 -8.48
CA HIS A 99 -3.15 -19.50 -7.78
C HIS A 99 -4.38 -19.64 -6.87
N THR A 100 -4.79 -18.55 -6.23
CA THR A 100 -5.99 -18.52 -5.38
C THR A 100 -7.25 -18.76 -6.23
N ASP A 101 -7.38 -18.08 -7.36
CA ASP A 101 -8.51 -18.23 -8.28
C ASP A 101 -8.60 -19.66 -8.82
N TYR A 102 -7.46 -20.24 -9.20
CA TYR A 102 -7.42 -21.64 -9.64
C TYR A 102 -7.85 -22.61 -8.53
N ARG A 103 -7.38 -22.40 -7.29
CA ARG A 103 -7.79 -23.21 -6.14
C ARG A 103 -9.29 -23.10 -5.87
N VAL A 104 -9.85 -21.89 -5.89
CA VAL A 104 -11.27 -21.64 -5.67
C VAL A 104 -12.11 -22.33 -6.75
N LYS A 105 -11.68 -22.24 -8.02
CA LYS A 105 -12.33 -22.96 -9.13
C LYS A 105 -12.30 -24.48 -8.92
N LEU A 106 -11.13 -25.04 -8.60
CA LEU A 106 -10.99 -26.48 -8.34
C LEU A 106 -11.89 -26.94 -7.17
N MET A 107 -11.95 -26.16 -6.09
CA MET A 107 -12.85 -26.45 -4.96
C MET A 107 -14.32 -26.45 -5.37
N SER A 108 -14.73 -25.53 -6.25
CA SER A 108 -16.09 -25.48 -6.78
C SER A 108 -16.43 -26.74 -7.60
N GLU A 109 -15.50 -27.20 -8.44
CA GLU A 109 -15.63 -28.45 -9.20
C GLU A 109 -15.76 -29.67 -8.28
N VAL A 110 -14.96 -29.72 -7.20
CA VAL A 110 -15.02 -30.80 -6.18
C VAL A 110 -16.38 -30.85 -5.50
N ILE A 111 -16.93 -29.69 -5.09
CA ILE A 111 -18.24 -29.61 -4.42
C ILE A 111 -19.35 -30.06 -5.39
N THR A 112 -19.30 -29.58 -6.63
CA THR A 112 -20.30 -29.93 -7.65
C THR A 112 -20.25 -31.43 -7.99
N GLY A 113 -19.06 -32.03 -8.00
CA GLY A 113 -18.82 -33.45 -8.30
C GLY A 113 -18.82 -34.41 -7.11
N ALA A 114 -19.20 -33.96 -5.91
CA ALA A 114 -18.99 -34.70 -4.67
C ALA A 114 -19.60 -36.12 -4.67
N ARG A 115 -20.79 -36.30 -5.25
CA ARG A 115 -21.47 -37.60 -5.32
C ARG A 115 -20.68 -38.62 -6.15
N VAL A 116 -20.18 -38.21 -7.31
CA VAL A 116 -19.36 -39.07 -8.19
C VAL A 116 -18.06 -39.42 -7.47
N MET A 117 -17.41 -38.43 -6.86
CA MET A 117 -16.16 -38.62 -6.15
C MET A 117 -16.27 -39.65 -5.02
N LYS A 118 -17.37 -39.62 -4.27
CA LYS A 118 -17.72 -40.61 -3.22
C LYS A 118 -17.99 -42.00 -3.79
N CYS A 119 -18.74 -42.10 -4.90
CA CYS A 119 -19.04 -43.40 -5.53
C CYS A 119 -17.80 -44.14 -6.03
N TYR A 120 -16.75 -43.41 -6.44
CA TYR A 120 -15.50 -43.98 -6.94
C TYR A 120 -14.35 -43.96 -5.91
N ALA A 121 -14.60 -43.53 -4.67
CA ALA A 121 -13.59 -43.39 -3.62
C ALA A 121 -12.37 -42.54 -4.04
N TRP A 122 -12.59 -41.47 -4.81
CA TRP A 122 -11.54 -40.60 -5.37
C TRP A 122 -11.13 -39.45 -4.44
N GLU A 123 -11.61 -39.41 -3.20
CA GLU A 123 -11.42 -38.25 -2.33
C GLU A 123 -9.94 -37.98 -2.03
N THR A 124 -9.15 -39.01 -1.79
CA THR A 124 -7.72 -38.91 -1.49
C THR A 124 -6.93 -38.28 -2.64
N ALA A 125 -7.20 -38.71 -3.88
CA ALA A 125 -6.56 -38.17 -5.08
C ALA A 125 -6.88 -36.68 -5.30
N PHE A 126 -8.13 -36.26 -5.03
CA PHE A 126 -8.51 -34.86 -5.13
C PHE A 126 -7.94 -33.99 -3.99
N VAL A 127 -7.88 -34.52 -2.77
CA VAL A 127 -7.22 -33.84 -1.64
C VAL A 127 -5.76 -33.59 -1.95
N GLU A 128 -5.04 -34.58 -2.47
CA GLU A 128 -3.64 -34.43 -2.86
C GLU A 128 -3.48 -33.37 -3.96
N ARG A 129 -4.36 -33.39 -4.97
CA ARG A 129 -4.37 -32.39 -6.04
C ARG A 129 -4.59 -30.97 -5.52
N VAL A 130 -5.55 -30.77 -4.61
CA VAL A 130 -5.80 -29.47 -3.97
C VAL A 130 -4.61 -29.05 -3.09
N SER A 131 -3.98 -29.99 -2.38
CA SER A 131 -2.80 -29.71 -1.55
C SER A 131 -1.64 -29.18 -2.38
N ARG A 132 -1.33 -29.81 -3.52
CA ARG A 132 -0.26 -29.34 -4.43
C ARG A 132 -0.52 -27.92 -4.93
N VAL A 133 -1.77 -27.58 -5.27
CA VAL A 133 -2.15 -26.22 -5.65
C VAL A 133 -1.98 -25.24 -4.49
N ARG A 134 -2.39 -25.65 -3.29
CA ARG A 134 -2.27 -24.85 -2.07
C ARG A 134 -0.81 -24.57 -1.70
N GLU A 135 0.09 -25.53 -1.89
CA GLU A 135 1.53 -25.34 -1.67
C GLU A 135 2.12 -24.27 -2.61
N ALA A 136 1.74 -24.30 -3.89
CA ALA A 136 2.15 -23.28 -4.86
C ALA A 136 1.61 -21.88 -4.49
N GLU A 137 0.33 -21.79 -4.09
CA GLU A 137 -0.30 -20.56 -3.59
C GLU A 137 0.46 -20.02 -2.36
N ILE A 138 0.70 -20.86 -1.35
CA ILE A 138 1.39 -20.48 -0.11
C ILE A 138 2.81 -20.02 -0.39
N LYS A 139 3.51 -20.62 -1.35
CA LYS A 139 4.88 -20.21 -1.74
C LYS A 139 4.90 -18.76 -2.23
N GLU A 140 3.97 -18.37 -3.09
CA GLU A 140 3.88 -17.00 -3.59
C GLU A 140 3.39 -16.02 -2.51
N ILE A 141 2.46 -16.44 -1.63
CA ILE A 141 2.04 -15.65 -0.46
C ILE A 141 3.23 -15.38 0.47
N LYS A 142 4.03 -16.40 0.80
CA LYS A 142 5.23 -16.26 1.65
C LYS A 142 6.24 -15.30 1.05
N ARG A 143 6.50 -15.38 -0.26
CA ARG A 143 7.38 -14.44 -0.99
C ARG A 143 6.86 -13.01 -0.91
N THR A 144 5.56 -12.82 -1.13
CA THR A 144 4.91 -11.51 -1.03
C THR A 144 5.02 -10.93 0.39
N ALA A 145 4.80 -11.77 1.42
CA ALA A 145 4.90 -11.38 2.82
C ALA A 145 6.35 -11.03 3.21
N ALA A 146 7.33 -11.82 2.79
CA ALA A 146 8.75 -11.54 3.01
C ALA A 146 9.17 -10.21 2.37
N LEU A 147 8.78 -9.98 1.11
CA LEU A 147 9.06 -8.73 0.42
C LEU A 147 8.42 -7.52 1.11
N LYS A 148 7.18 -7.67 1.61
CA LYS A 148 6.51 -6.64 2.40
C LYS A 148 7.28 -6.34 3.69
N GLY A 149 7.72 -7.38 4.42
CA GLY A 149 8.51 -7.22 5.64
C GLY A 149 9.84 -6.51 5.40
N LEU A 150 10.54 -6.85 4.31
CA LEU A 150 11.77 -6.16 3.91
C LEU A 150 11.54 -4.69 3.57
N ASN A 151 10.47 -4.37 2.86
CA ASN A 151 10.09 -2.99 2.54
C ASN A 151 9.79 -2.17 3.82
N GLU A 152 9.06 -2.73 4.78
CA GLU A 152 8.83 -2.08 6.08
C GLU A 152 10.11 -1.93 6.89
N GLY A 153 11.00 -2.93 6.89
CA GLY A 153 12.31 -2.83 7.54
C GLY A 153 13.17 -1.72 6.94
N LEU A 154 13.18 -1.61 5.62
CA LEU A 154 13.88 -0.53 4.90
C LEU A 154 13.29 0.84 5.24
N TYR A 155 11.97 0.95 5.39
CA TYR A 155 11.31 2.18 5.85
C TYR A 155 11.85 2.61 7.22
N PHE A 156 11.92 1.72 8.22
CA PHE A 156 12.45 2.09 9.53
C PHE A 156 13.95 2.42 9.52
N ALA A 157 14.73 1.76 8.65
CA ALA A 157 16.17 2.00 8.56
C ALA A 157 16.54 3.28 7.77
N CYS A 158 15.68 3.72 6.86
CA CYS A 158 15.96 4.83 5.93
C CYS A 158 16.44 6.12 6.62
N PRO A 159 15.76 6.66 7.66
CA PRO A 159 16.20 7.90 8.32
C PRO A 159 17.59 7.79 8.94
N ALA A 160 17.92 6.63 9.50
CA ALA A 160 19.23 6.38 10.09
C ALA A 160 20.33 6.36 9.02
N ILE A 161 20.09 5.69 7.90
CA ILE A 161 21.04 5.62 6.77
C ILE A 161 21.24 7.00 6.15
N VAL A 162 20.15 7.72 5.86
CA VAL A 162 20.21 9.06 5.26
C VAL A 162 20.88 10.03 6.21
N GLY A 163 20.49 10.04 7.50
CA GLY A 163 21.11 10.86 8.52
C GLY A 163 22.62 10.61 8.65
N LEU A 164 23.04 9.34 8.71
CA LEU A 164 24.45 8.97 8.80
C LEU A 164 25.25 9.55 7.65
N VAL A 165 24.78 9.42 6.41
CA VAL A 165 25.53 9.94 5.25
C VAL A 165 25.56 11.47 5.25
N MET A 166 24.45 12.14 5.57
CA MET A 166 24.42 13.61 5.67
C MET A 166 25.42 14.12 6.70
N PHE A 167 25.49 13.47 7.87
CA PHE A 167 26.43 13.86 8.94
C PHE A 167 27.88 13.56 8.57
N CYS A 168 28.17 12.42 7.93
CA CYS A 168 29.52 12.11 7.44
C CYS A 168 30.02 13.17 6.45
N ILE A 169 29.19 13.56 5.49
CA ILE A 169 29.57 14.57 4.48
C ILE A 169 29.70 15.96 5.11
N TYR A 170 28.86 16.28 6.07
CA TYR A 170 28.95 17.54 6.81
C TYR A 170 30.29 17.66 7.57
N ILE A 171 30.71 16.60 8.25
CA ILE A 171 32.01 16.53 8.95
C ILE A 171 33.16 16.56 7.96
N TRP A 172 33.08 15.83 6.86
CA TRP A 172 34.14 15.80 5.85
C TRP A 172 34.33 17.15 5.15
N SER A 173 33.26 17.95 5.06
CA SER A 173 33.32 19.35 4.59
C SER A 173 34.02 20.30 5.57
N GLY A 174 34.60 19.80 6.67
CA GLY A 174 35.33 20.56 7.67
C GLY A 174 34.47 21.22 8.75
N ASN A 175 33.17 20.89 8.81
CA ASN A 175 32.27 21.46 9.81
C ASN A 175 32.20 20.63 11.08
N HIS A 176 31.90 21.27 12.22
CA HIS A 176 31.67 20.59 13.49
C HIS A 176 30.18 20.28 13.70
N LEU A 177 29.89 19.00 13.94
CA LEU A 177 28.54 18.52 14.21
C LEU A 177 28.17 18.87 15.66
N THR A 178 27.17 19.74 15.86
CA THR A 178 26.64 20.03 17.20
C THR A 178 25.39 19.18 17.48
N PRO A 179 25.12 18.81 18.75
CA PRO A 179 23.93 18.01 19.10
C PRO A 179 22.61 18.65 18.62
N ARG A 180 22.54 19.99 18.63
CA ARG A 180 21.41 20.77 18.10
C ARG A 180 21.14 20.41 16.63
N LYS A 181 22.18 20.41 15.79
CA LYS A 181 22.05 20.13 14.35
C LYS A 181 21.60 18.70 14.09
N VAL A 182 22.17 17.75 14.83
CA VAL A 182 21.81 16.33 14.72
C VAL A 182 20.34 16.13 15.05
N PHE A 183 19.90 16.67 16.18
CA PHE A 183 18.52 16.53 16.62
C PHE A 183 17.54 17.14 15.62
N VAL A 184 17.77 18.40 15.21
CA VAL A 184 16.92 19.10 14.24
C VAL A 184 16.86 18.32 12.91
N ALA A 185 18.00 17.90 12.36
CA ALA A 185 18.04 17.17 11.11
C ALA A 185 17.30 15.83 11.19
N LEU A 186 17.52 15.03 12.25
CA LEU A 186 16.81 13.75 12.42
C LEU A 186 15.31 13.94 12.55
N THR A 187 14.86 14.93 13.32
CA THR A 187 13.43 15.25 13.46
C THR A 187 12.83 15.62 12.11
N LEU A 188 13.49 16.49 11.33
CA LEU A 188 13.04 16.89 10.01
C LEU A 188 12.95 15.71 9.03
N ILE A 189 13.93 14.80 9.03
CA ILE A 189 13.91 13.58 8.19
C ILE A 189 12.74 12.66 8.58
N LEU A 190 12.46 12.51 9.87
CA LEU A 190 11.38 11.64 10.34
C LEU A 190 9.99 12.18 9.96
N ILE A 191 9.80 13.50 10.06
CA ILE A 191 8.57 14.18 9.65
C ILE A 191 8.34 13.98 8.15
N ILE A 192 9.28 14.42 7.30
CA ILE A 192 9.12 14.32 5.84
C ILE A 192 8.95 12.86 5.38
N GLN A 193 9.61 11.90 6.05
CA GLN A 193 9.43 10.49 5.73
C GLN A 193 7.99 10.05 5.95
N LEU A 194 7.39 10.37 7.10
CA LEU A 194 6.04 9.96 7.44
C LEU A 194 5.03 10.60 6.47
N ASP A 195 5.13 11.91 6.26
CA ASP A 195 4.15 12.68 5.49
C ASP A 195 4.21 12.33 4.00
N ILE A 196 5.41 12.24 3.41
CA ILE A 196 5.56 11.92 1.99
C ILE A 196 5.38 10.44 1.70
N THR A 197 5.96 9.55 2.52
CA THR A 197 5.97 8.12 2.19
C THR A 197 4.67 7.43 2.55
N LYS A 198 4.02 7.81 3.67
CA LYS A 198 2.79 7.17 4.13
C LYS A 198 1.56 8.00 3.81
N PHE A 199 1.47 9.23 4.32
CA PHE A 199 0.23 9.99 4.20
C PHE A 199 -0.05 10.47 2.78
N PHE A 200 0.94 11.02 2.08
CA PHE A 200 0.77 11.42 0.68
C PHE A 200 0.46 10.23 -0.24
N ALA A 201 1.16 9.10 -0.07
CA ALA A 201 0.86 7.89 -0.83
C ALA A 201 -0.55 7.34 -0.54
N MET A 202 -0.97 7.35 0.73
CA MET A 202 -2.32 6.95 1.13
C MET A 202 -3.36 7.92 0.58
N ALA A 203 -3.08 9.23 0.58
CA ALA A 203 -3.96 10.23 0.01
C ALA A 203 -4.19 10.01 -1.49
N ILE A 204 -3.13 9.69 -2.26
CA ILE A 204 -3.27 9.34 -3.69
C ILE A 204 -4.14 8.09 -3.85
N LYS A 205 -3.85 7.04 -3.08
CA LYS A 205 -4.56 5.76 -3.15
C LYS A 205 -6.05 5.94 -2.85
N GLU A 206 -6.38 6.51 -1.69
CA GLU A 206 -7.76 6.65 -1.24
C GLU A 206 -8.55 7.64 -2.11
N SER A 207 -7.91 8.72 -2.60
CA SER A 207 -8.56 9.65 -3.53
C SER A 207 -8.87 8.98 -4.87
N SER A 208 -7.95 8.17 -5.40
CA SER A 208 -8.17 7.39 -6.63
C SER A 208 -9.30 6.38 -6.45
N GLU A 209 -9.32 5.65 -5.33
CA GLU A 209 -10.40 4.71 -5.00
C GLU A 209 -11.76 5.41 -4.80
N ALA A 210 -11.77 6.61 -4.22
CA ALA A 210 -12.98 7.42 -4.04
C ALA A 210 -13.53 7.97 -5.35
N VAL A 211 -12.68 8.37 -6.30
CA VAL A 211 -13.12 8.77 -7.65
C VAL A 211 -13.81 7.61 -8.36
N VAL A 212 -13.21 6.40 -8.31
CA VAL A 212 -13.83 5.20 -8.88
C VAL A 212 -15.13 4.83 -8.17
N ALA A 213 -15.23 5.08 -6.86
CA ALA A 213 -16.47 4.87 -6.11
C ALA A 213 -17.54 5.93 -6.43
N ALA A 214 -17.15 7.16 -6.79
CA ALA A 214 -18.07 8.23 -7.20
C ALA A 214 -18.71 7.95 -8.56
N ASP A 215 -17.98 7.29 -9.46
CA ASP A 215 -18.46 6.93 -10.80
C ASP A 215 -19.44 5.73 -10.81
N ARG A 216 -19.60 5.02 -9.68
CA ARG A 216 -20.54 3.90 -9.53
C ARG A 216 -21.91 4.35 -9.06
#